data_AF-A0A530EHE3-F1
#
_entry.id   AF-A0A530EHE3-F1
#
_cell.length_a   1.000
_cell.length_b   1.000
_cell.length_c   1.000
_cell.angle_alpha   90.00
_cell.angle_beta   90.00
_cell.angle_gamma   90.00
#
_symmetry.space_group_name_H-M   'P 1'
#
loop_
_entity.id
_entity.type
_entity.pdbx_description
1 polymer ?
#
loop_
_entity_poly.entity_id
_entity_poly.type
_entity_poly.pdbx_seq_one_letter_code
_entity_poly.pdbx_strand_id
1 'polypeptide(L)'
;GTYGSRSGAVGMSAISKALDKVEAKAKKIAAHLLEADESDIVIENGALKVAGTDKNVPWFQMALAAYTAHNLPAGMEPGLKETAFYDPANFTFPAGCYICEVEIDPETGSTEIVQFVA
;
A
#
# COMPACT_ATOMS: atom_id res chain seq x y z
N GLY A 1 -13.61 -10.92 4.80
CA GLY A 1 -14.23 -10.34 6.02
C GLY A 1 -13.18 -10.12 7.08
N THR A 2 -13.54 -9.36 8.12
CA THR A 2 -12.67 -9.00 9.26
C THR A 2 -12.97 -9.90 10.45
N TYR A 3 -11.96 -10.62 10.93
CA TYR A 3 -11.98 -11.41 12.18
C TYR A 3 -10.54 -11.85 12.51
N GLY A 4 -10.26 -12.25 13.76
CA GLY A 4 -8.96 -12.82 14.16
C GLY A 4 -7.75 -11.95 13.79
N SER A 5 -7.87 -10.63 13.89
CA SER A 5 -6.82 -9.65 13.52
C SER A 5 -6.25 -9.81 12.10
N ARG A 6 -6.99 -10.45 11.18
CA ARG A 6 -6.48 -10.82 9.85
C ARG A 6 -6.55 -9.72 8.79
N SER A 7 -7.24 -8.62 9.06
CA SER A 7 -7.45 -7.57 8.03
C SER A 7 -6.14 -6.93 7.59
N GLY A 8 -5.18 -6.76 8.51
CA GLY A 8 -3.81 -6.37 8.17
C GLY A 8 -3.11 -7.49 7.39
N ALA A 9 -2.87 -8.62 8.03
CA ALA A 9 -2.08 -9.72 7.46
C ALA A 9 -2.56 -10.20 6.08
N VAL A 10 -3.87 -10.23 5.84
CA VAL A 10 -4.45 -10.71 4.57
C VAL A 10 -4.91 -9.56 3.68
N GLY A 11 -5.73 -8.66 4.21
CA GLY A 11 -6.35 -7.59 3.43
C GLY A 11 -5.33 -6.58 2.93
N MET A 12 -4.44 -6.08 3.79
CA MET A 12 -3.40 -5.13 3.38
C MET A 12 -2.39 -5.78 2.44
N SER A 13 -2.06 -7.05 2.64
CA SER A 13 -1.20 -7.80 1.72
C SER A 13 -1.83 -7.96 0.33
N ALA A 14 -3.14 -8.21 0.25
CA ALA A 14 -3.86 -8.23 -1.02
C ALA A 14 -3.88 -6.84 -1.71
N ILE A 15 -4.07 -5.77 -0.93
CA ILE A 15 -3.99 -4.39 -1.43
C ILE A 15 -2.59 -4.10 -1.96
N SER A 16 -1.54 -4.43 -1.22
CA SER A 16 -0.14 -4.25 -1.66
C SER A 16 0.10 -4.96 -2.99
N LYS A 17 -0.34 -6.22 -3.14
CA LYS A 17 -0.20 -6.97 -4.40
C LYS A 17 -1.00 -6.38 -5.56
N ALA A 18 -2.15 -5.78 -5.28
CA ALA A 18 -2.91 -5.06 -6.30
C ALA A 18 -2.18 -3.76 -6.69
N LEU A 19 -1.59 -3.06 -5.73
CA LEU A 19 -0.78 -1.87 -5.97
C LEU A 19 0.46 -2.17 -6.80
N ASP A 20 1.16 -3.30 -6.57
CA ASP A 20 2.30 -3.71 -7.42
C ASP A 20 1.91 -3.77 -8.91
N LYS A 21 0.70 -4.28 -9.21
CA LYS A 21 0.15 -4.34 -10.57
C LYS A 21 -0.22 -2.96 -11.11
N VAL A 22 -0.82 -2.11 -10.27
CA VAL A 22 -1.14 -0.72 -10.63
C VAL A 22 0.14 0.04 -10.95
N GLU A 23 1.18 -0.09 -10.14
CA GLU A 23 2.48 0.53 -10.34
C GLU A 23 3.13 0.04 -11.63
N ALA A 24 3.15 -1.26 -11.89
CA ALA A 24 3.68 -1.82 -13.13
C ALA A 24 2.97 -1.24 -14.37
N LYS A 25 1.63 -1.16 -14.35
CA LYS A 25 0.86 -0.56 -15.46
C LYS A 25 1.14 0.95 -15.57
N ALA A 26 1.17 1.67 -14.46
CA ALA A 26 1.45 3.10 -14.43
C ALA A 26 2.84 3.43 -14.98
N LYS A 27 3.87 2.65 -14.61
CA LYS A 27 5.24 2.81 -15.11
C LYS A 27 5.33 2.63 -16.61
N LYS A 28 4.64 1.63 -17.18
CA LYS A 28 4.56 1.44 -18.64
C LYS A 28 3.93 2.62 -19.36
N ILE A 29 2.84 3.17 -18.81
CA ILE A 29 2.18 4.35 -19.37
C ILE A 29 3.12 5.55 -19.29
N ALA A 30 3.74 5.80 -18.14
CA ALA A 30 4.67 6.91 -17.98
C ALA A 30 5.91 6.79 -18.87
N ALA A 31 6.48 5.59 -19.01
CA ALA A 31 7.60 5.31 -19.90
C ALA A 31 7.26 5.70 -21.36
N HIS A 32 6.08 5.31 -21.82
CA HIS A 32 5.55 5.69 -23.14
C HIS A 32 5.34 7.20 -23.29
N LEU A 33 4.76 7.85 -22.28
CA LEU A 33 4.52 9.30 -22.31
C LEU A 33 5.80 10.14 -22.25
N LEU A 34 6.84 9.64 -21.57
CA LEU A 34 8.11 10.35 -21.35
C LEU A 34 9.20 9.94 -22.35
N GLU A 35 8.90 8.98 -23.23
CA GLU A 35 9.83 8.37 -24.18
C GLU A 35 11.11 7.89 -23.48
N ALA A 36 10.93 7.12 -22.41
CA ALA A 36 11.99 6.58 -21.57
C ALA A 36 11.82 5.06 -21.38
N ASP A 37 12.86 4.39 -20.89
CA ASP A 37 12.76 2.99 -20.53
C ASP A 37 11.87 2.81 -19.29
N GLU A 38 11.10 1.72 -19.24
CA GLU A 38 10.26 1.38 -18.09
C GLU A 38 11.09 1.20 -16.81
N SER A 39 12.31 0.64 -16.93
CA SER A 39 13.19 0.43 -15.78
C SER A 39 13.68 1.73 -15.14
N ASP A 40 13.67 2.82 -15.90
CA ASP A 40 14.12 4.13 -15.44
C ASP A 40 13.01 4.93 -14.75
N ILE A 41 11.77 4.43 -14.74
CA ILE A 41 10.64 5.11 -14.12
C ILE A 41 10.57 4.83 -12.61
N VAL A 42 10.70 5.90 -11.83
CA VAL A 42 10.50 5.92 -10.37
C VAL A 42 9.22 6.69 -10.02
N ILE A 43 8.57 6.30 -8.93
CA ILE A 43 7.38 6.98 -8.41
C ILE A 43 7.81 7.76 -7.17
N GLU A 44 7.77 9.08 -7.23
CA GLU A 44 8.24 9.96 -6.16
C GLU A 44 7.33 11.18 -6.04
N ASN A 45 6.97 11.57 -4.81
CA ASN A 45 6.24 12.80 -4.52
C ASN A 45 4.95 12.99 -5.37
N GLY A 46 4.23 11.90 -5.65
CA GLY A 46 3.00 11.95 -6.44
C GLY A 46 3.21 12.11 -7.95
N ALA A 47 4.39 11.81 -8.47
CA ALA A 47 4.71 11.82 -9.89
C ALA A 47 5.47 10.56 -10.32
N LEU A 48 5.44 10.25 -11.62
CA LEU A 48 6.28 9.25 -12.26
C LEU A 48 7.40 10.00 -12.98
N LYS A 49 8.65 9.70 -12.62
CA LYS A 49 9.84 10.44 -13.01
C LYS A 49 10.86 9.53 -13.65
N VAL A 50 11.59 10.02 -14.66
CA VAL A 50 12.76 9.32 -15.22
C VAL A 50 13.95 9.58 -14.29
N ALA A 51 14.52 8.50 -13.74
CA ALA A 51 15.63 8.55 -12.80
C ALA A 51 16.80 9.38 -13.35
N GLY A 52 17.37 10.25 -12.51
CA GLY A 52 18.51 11.10 -12.88
C GLY A 52 18.19 12.27 -13.82
N THR A 53 16.92 12.55 -14.11
CA THR A 53 16.51 13.69 -14.96
C THR A 53 15.41 14.53 -14.31
N ASP A 54 15.00 15.62 -14.95
CA ASP A 54 13.82 16.42 -14.53
C ASP A 54 12.51 15.99 -15.24
N LYS A 55 12.58 15.02 -16.16
CA LYS A 55 11.40 14.53 -16.88
C LYS A 55 10.47 13.78 -15.92
N ASN A 56 9.22 14.23 -15.84
CA ASN A 56 8.20 13.59 -15.03
C ASN A 56 6.79 13.83 -15.59
N VAL A 57 5.87 12.96 -15.19
CA VAL A 57 4.42 13.12 -15.36
C VAL A 57 3.75 13.02 -13.99
N PRO A 58 2.95 14.02 -13.58
CA PRO A 58 2.18 13.94 -12.34
C PRO A 58 1.23 12.73 -12.35
N TRP A 59 1.03 12.08 -11.20
CA TRP A 59 0.21 10.87 -11.09
C TRP A 59 -1.20 11.05 -11.67
N PHE A 60 -1.83 12.21 -11.42
CA PHE A 60 -3.17 12.49 -11.92
C PHE A 60 -3.23 12.58 -13.46
N GLN A 61 -2.17 13.06 -14.11
CA GLN A 61 -2.10 13.14 -15.57
C GLN A 61 -1.85 11.76 -16.18
N MET A 62 -0.98 10.96 -15.57
CA MET A 62 -0.78 9.56 -15.96
C MET A 62 -2.09 8.77 -15.83
N ALA A 63 -2.80 8.93 -14.71
CA ALA A 63 -4.09 8.29 -14.50
C ALA A 63 -5.12 8.75 -15.55
N LEU A 64 -5.19 10.05 -15.85
CA LEU A 64 -6.06 10.57 -16.91
C LEU A 64 -5.73 9.97 -18.28
N ALA A 65 -4.45 9.84 -18.62
CA ALA A 65 -4.01 9.19 -19.86
C ALA A 65 -4.45 7.73 -19.92
N ALA A 66 -4.35 7.01 -18.78
CA ALA A 66 -4.83 5.64 -18.65
C ALA A 66 -6.31 5.51 -19.03
N TYR A 67 -7.17 6.45 -18.61
CA TYR A 67 -8.62 6.38 -18.84
C TYR A 67 -9.09 6.97 -20.18
N THR A 68 -8.45 8.03 -20.66
CA THR A 68 -8.81 8.64 -21.97
C THR A 68 -8.32 7.79 -23.14
N ALA A 69 -7.25 7.02 -22.95
CA ALA A 69 -6.70 6.08 -23.91
C ALA A 69 -6.27 6.68 -25.27
N HIS A 70 -6.09 8.00 -25.36
CA HIS A 70 -5.65 8.65 -26.59
C HIS A 70 -4.17 8.41 -26.93
N ASN A 71 -3.35 8.14 -25.90
CA ASN A 71 -1.90 7.94 -26.04
C ASN A 71 -1.41 6.86 -25.08
N LEU A 72 -1.79 5.61 -25.36
CA LEU A 72 -1.34 4.43 -24.62
C LEU A 72 -0.35 3.60 -25.44
N PRO A 73 0.50 2.80 -24.76
CA PRO A 73 1.28 1.77 -25.41
C PRO A 73 0.40 0.85 -26.27
N ALA A 74 0.91 0.42 -27.42
CA ALA A 74 0.18 -0.46 -28.32
C ALA A 74 -0.25 -1.76 -27.61
N GLY A 75 -1.52 -2.14 -27.76
CA GLY A 75 -2.07 -3.35 -27.16
C GLY A 75 -2.39 -3.26 -25.67
N MET A 76 -2.21 -2.10 -25.04
CA MET A 76 -2.59 -1.89 -23.64
C MET A 76 -4.08 -1.57 -23.50
N GLU A 77 -4.76 -2.28 -22.60
CA GLU A 77 -6.14 -1.96 -22.25
C GLU A 77 -6.26 -0.65 -21.46
N PRO A 78 -7.27 0.19 -21.74
CA PRO A 78 -7.55 1.39 -20.96
C PRO A 78 -7.84 1.13 -19.47
N GLY A 79 -7.70 2.18 -18.68
CA GLY A 79 -8.00 2.24 -17.25
C GLY A 79 -6.83 1.85 -16.35
N LEU A 80 -6.96 2.18 -15.07
CA LEU A 80 -5.96 1.93 -14.04
C LEU A 80 -6.63 1.28 -12.83
N LYS A 81 -7.03 0.01 -13.00
CA LYS A 81 -7.74 -0.77 -11.98
C LYS A 81 -7.21 -2.19 -11.97
N GLU A 82 -6.81 -2.65 -10.81
CA GLU A 82 -6.26 -3.99 -10.63
C GLU A 82 -6.93 -4.71 -9.46
N THR A 83 -6.81 -6.03 -9.44
CA THR A 83 -7.30 -6.88 -8.37
C THR A 83 -6.27 -7.94 -8.03
N ALA A 84 -6.16 -8.28 -6.75
CA ALA A 84 -5.36 -9.39 -6.28
C ALA A 84 -6.12 -10.16 -5.20
N PHE A 85 -5.96 -11.48 -5.23
CA PHE A 85 -6.33 -12.37 -4.14
C PHE A 85 -5.04 -12.82 -3.46
N TYR A 86 -5.06 -12.87 -2.14
CA TYR A 86 -3.90 -13.27 -1.37
C TYR A 86 -4.29 -14.37 -0.39
N ASP A 87 -3.59 -15.50 -0.53
CA ASP A 87 -3.61 -16.61 0.41
C ASP A 87 -2.24 -16.67 1.10
N PRO A 88 -2.14 -16.31 2.40
CA PRO A 88 -0.88 -16.36 3.12
C PRO A 88 -0.37 -17.79 3.26
N ALA A 89 0.93 -18.00 3.02
CA ALA A 89 1.55 -19.30 3.26
C ALA A 89 1.54 -19.72 4.75
N ASN A 90 1.44 -18.76 5.67
CA ASN A 90 1.33 -18.99 7.11
C ASN A 90 0.72 -17.75 7.81
N PHE A 91 0.50 -17.84 9.12
CA PHE A 91 0.08 -16.73 9.97
C PHE A 91 1.20 -15.73 10.26
N THR A 92 0.80 -14.53 10.67
CA THR A 92 1.68 -13.56 11.34
C THR A 92 1.60 -13.78 12.85
N PHE A 93 2.73 -13.77 13.53
CA PHE A 93 2.82 -14.01 14.98
C PHE A 93 3.33 -12.75 15.69
N PRO A 94 2.51 -11.70 15.86
CA PRO A 94 2.90 -10.53 16.63
C PRO A 94 3.06 -10.90 18.11
N ALA A 95 4.02 -10.27 18.77
CA ALA A 95 4.25 -10.40 20.20
C ALA A 95 4.44 -9.02 20.82
N GLY A 96 4.09 -8.88 22.09
CA GLY A 96 4.25 -7.66 22.88
C GLY A 96 4.43 -8.00 24.36
N CYS A 97 4.94 -7.06 25.13
CA CYS A 97 5.07 -7.17 26.58
C CYS A 97 4.29 -6.05 27.23
N TYR A 98 3.24 -6.41 27.97
CA TYR A 98 2.38 -5.43 28.63
C TYR A 98 2.69 -5.44 30.13
N ILE A 99 2.73 -4.26 30.74
CA ILE A 99 2.99 -4.06 32.17
C ILE A 99 1.83 -3.24 32.74
N CYS A 100 1.24 -3.70 33.84
CA CYS A 100 0.14 -3.05 34.54
C CYS A 100 0.50 -2.90 36.03
N GLU A 101 0.51 -1.67 36.52
CA GLU A 101 0.62 -1.33 37.94
C GLU A 101 -0.79 -1.12 38.49
N VAL A 102 -1.10 -1.82 39.59
CA VAL A 102 -2.41 -1.76 40.24
C VAL A 102 -2.27 -1.53 41.75
N GLU A 103 -3.17 -0.73 42.31
CA GLU A 103 -3.34 -0.58 43.75
C GLU A 103 -4.65 -1.26 44.18
N ILE A 104 -4.63 -1.93 45.34
CA ILE A 104 -5.78 -2.68 45.86
C ILE A 104 -6.03 -2.26 47.31
N ASP A 105 -7.24 -1.76 47.58
CA ASP A 105 -7.72 -1.52 48.93
C ASP A 105 -7.96 -2.88 49.64
N PRO A 106 -7.25 -3.18 50.75
CA PRO A 106 -7.35 -4.47 51.42
C PRO A 106 -8.66 -4.70 52.17
N GLU A 107 -9.42 -3.65 52.51
CA GLU A 107 -10.68 -3.78 53.26
C GLU A 107 -11.86 -4.05 52.32
N THR A 108 -11.83 -3.43 51.14
CA THR A 108 -12.94 -3.48 50.17
C THR A 108 -12.67 -4.36 48.95
N GLY A 109 -11.39 -4.65 48.68
CA GLY A 109 -10.92 -5.28 47.44
C GLY A 109 -10.99 -4.33 46.23
N SER A 110 -11.26 -3.04 46.44
CA SER A 110 -11.31 -2.06 45.36
C SER A 110 -9.97 -2.00 44.64
N THR A 111 -9.96 -2.17 43.32
CA THR A 111 -8.75 -2.21 42.49
C THR A 111 -8.69 -0.99 41.57
N GLU A 112 -7.58 -0.27 41.59
CA GLU A 112 -7.28 0.84 40.70
C GLU A 112 -6.12 0.47 39.78
N ILE A 113 -6.23 0.81 38.48
CA ILE A 113 -5.11 0.72 37.54
C ILE A 113 -4.36 2.05 37.62
N VAL A 114 -3.18 2.04 38.24
CA VAL A 114 -2.34 3.23 38.43
C VAL A 114 -1.59 3.57 37.14
N GLN A 115 -1.06 2.54 36.46
CA GLN A 115 -0.34 2.71 35.20
C GLN A 115 -0.46 1.48 34.29
N PHE A 116 -0.51 1.71 32.98
CA PHE A 116 -0.50 0.66 31.96
C PHE A 116 0.47 1.01 30.83
N VAL A 117 1.34 0.09 30.46
CA VAL A 117 2.31 0.20 29.36
C VAL A 117 2.07 -0.95 28.37
N ALA A 118 1.96 -0.62 27.07
CA ALA A 118 1.65 -1.53 25.97
C ALA A 118 2.58 -1.33 24.76
#